data_AF-E6VFL1-F1
#
_entry.id   AF-E6VFL1-F1
#
_cell.length_a   1.000
_cell.length_b   1.000
_cell.length_c   1.000
_cell.angle_alpha   90.00
_cell.angle_beta   90.00
_cell.angle_gamma   90.00
#
_symmetry.space_group_name_H-M   'P 1'
#
loop_
_entity.id
_entity.type
_entity.pdbx_description
1 polymer ?
#
loop_
_entity_poly.entity_id
_entity_poly.type
_entity_poly.pdbx_seq_one_letter_code
_entity_poly.pdbx_strand_id
1 'polypeptide(L)'
;MATELVDPMASVRAYLAAEKSSSTRRAYASDWADFSTWCGLVSVESMPASPVDVARYLAQLADGGRKVATIERRVAAIRYVHKAAGFEPPTGAEGVKAVMRGIRRAKGEAQTRKAPATAEVLSKALERLTDSLTDLRDRALLVVGFAGALRRSELVALQVSDLQMHRKGMLLQIRRSKTDQDGAGVQLPIPRGGHLKPVAALEAWLAAAGITEGPLFREIDRHGHVGTAALSDRSVARIVKKVMGAAGFDAALYSGHSMRAGFVTSSLEHGADVFKIMRQTRHAKVDTVKAYDRRGQDFDDHAGGEFL
;
A
#
# COMPACT_ATOMS: atom_id res chain seq x y z
N MET A 1 13.57 -43.26 -14.13
CA MET A 1 13.47 -41.80 -13.99
C MET A 1 13.70 -41.47 -12.52
N ALA A 2 14.90 -41.03 -12.18
CA ALA A 2 15.22 -40.59 -10.83
C ALA A 2 14.64 -39.19 -10.63
N THR A 3 13.69 -39.05 -9.70
CA THR A 3 13.21 -37.76 -9.22
C THR A 3 14.41 -37.05 -8.59
N GLU A 4 14.88 -35.94 -9.18
CA GLU A 4 15.84 -35.06 -8.54
C GLU A 4 15.26 -34.65 -7.17
N LEU A 5 15.84 -35.20 -6.11
CA LEU A 5 15.53 -34.81 -4.74
C LEU A 5 16.03 -33.39 -4.55
N VAL A 6 15.12 -32.42 -4.70
CA VAL A 6 15.37 -31.02 -4.36
C VAL A 6 15.96 -30.97 -2.95
N ASP A 7 17.15 -30.38 -2.78
CA ASP A 7 17.83 -30.22 -1.48
C ASP A 7 16.82 -29.73 -0.43
N PRO A 8 16.43 -30.57 0.55
CA PRO A 8 15.44 -30.21 1.56
C PRO A 8 15.82 -28.95 2.32
N MET A 9 17.12 -28.69 2.51
CA MET A 9 17.61 -27.48 3.18
C MET A 9 17.48 -26.22 2.32
N ALA A 10 17.61 -26.33 0.99
CA ALA A 10 17.31 -25.23 0.07
C ALA A 10 15.82 -24.88 0.11
N SER A 11 14.95 -25.88 0.12
CA SER A 11 13.50 -25.69 0.27
C SER A 11 13.13 -25.07 1.62
N VAL A 12 13.71 -25.55 2.73
CA VAL A 12 13.51 -24.95 4.06
C VAL A 12 13.94 -23.48 4.08
N ARG A 13 15.12 -23.14 3.53
CA ARG A 13 15.58 -21.75 3.42
C ARG A 13 14.62 -20.90 2.58
N ALA A 14 14.12 -21.43 1.46
CA ALA A 14 13.17 -20.74 0.60
C ALA A 14 11.84 -20.47 1.31
N TYR A 15 11.29 -21.44 2.05
CA TYR A 15 10.05 -21.27 2.81
C TYR A 15 10.21 -20.32 4.00
N LEU A 16 11.32 -20.41 4.75
CA LEU A 16 11.65 -19.44 5.79
C LEU A 16 11.79 -18.02 5.22
N ALA A 17 12.41 -17.90 4.04
CA ALA A 17 12.54 -16.62 3.34
C ALA A 17 11.20 -16.10 2.78
N ALA A 18 10.21 -16.96 2.56
CA ALA A 18 8.87 -16.61 2.07
C ALA A 18 7.88 -16.25 3.19
N GLU A 19 8.18 -16.58 4.45
CA GLU A 19 7.34 -16.30 5.63
C GLU A 19 7.01 -14.80 5.76
N LYS A 20 7.95 -13.92 5.36
CA LYS A 20 7.71 -12.46 5.25
C LYS A 20 7.73 -11.99 3.80
N SER A 21 6.88 -11.00 3.52
CA SER A 21 6.91 -10.27 2.25
C SER A 21 8.30 -9.68 1.96
N SER A 22 8.69 -9.61 0.68
CA SER A 22 9.95 -9.00 0.24
C SER A 22 10.12 -7.55 0.71
N SER A 23 9.01 -6.80 0.84
CA SER A 23 9.02 -5.44 1.40
C SER A 23 9.35 -5.42 2.89
N THR A 24 8.77 -6.33 3.68
CA THR A 24 9.08 -6.47 5.11
C THR A 24 10.52 -6.89 5.31
N ARG A 25 11.03 -7.84 4.51
CA ARG A 25 12.43 -8.28 4.58
C ARG A 25 13.42 -7.16 4.33
N ARG A 26 13.22 -6.38 3.26
CA ARG A 26 14.08 -5.21 2.98
C ARG A 26 14.00 -4.15 4.07
N ALA A 27 12.79 -3.89 4.57
CA ALA A 27 12.58 -2.96 5.67
C ALA A 27 13.33 -3.41 6.93
N TYR A 28 13.21 -4.69 7.32
CA TYR A 28 13.90 -5.23 8.49
C TYR A 28 15.42 -5.30 8.30
N ALA A 29 15.91 -5.62 7.11
CA ALA A 29 17.35 -5.62 6.83
C ALA A 29 17.95 -4.22 6.96
N SER A 30 17.30 -3.21 6.36
CA SER A 30 17.69 -1.80 6.55
C SER A 30 17.54 -1.38 8.00
N ASP A 31 16.53 -1.89 8.69
CA ASP A 31 16.27 -1.50 10.07
C ASP A 31 17.34 -2.03 11.02
N TRP A 32 17.77 -3.26 10.77
CA TRP A 32 18.83 -3.96 11.48
C TRP A 32 20.20 -3.33 11.22
N ALA A 33 20.53 -3.02 9.96
CA ALA A 33 21.83 -2.45 9.61
C ALA A 33 22.12 -1.14 10.35
N ASP A 34 21.11 -0.28 10.50
CA ASP A 34 21.17 0.98 11.27
C ASP A 34 21.36 0.73 12.78
N PHE A 35 20.65 -0.24 13.36
CA PHE A 35 20.85 -0.63 14.75
C PHE A 35 22.27 -1.19 14.98
N SER A 36 22.74 -2.09 14.12
CA SER A 36 24.11 -2.62 14.19
C SER A 36 25.16 -1.52 14.00
N THR A 37 24.92 -0.55 13.11
CA THR A 37 25.79 0.62 12.94
C THR A 37 25.83 1.45 14.21
N TRP A 38 24.66 1.71 14.82
CA TRP A 38 24.57 2.41 16.09
C TRP A 38 25.32 1.69 17.21
N CYS A 39 25.16 0.37 17.32
CA CYS A 39 25.90 -0.46 18.28
C CYS A 39 27.41 -0.32 18.11
N GLY A 40 27.91 -0.35 16.86
CA GLY A 40 29.32 -0.14 16.56
C GLY A 40 29.82 1.26 16.95
N LEU A 41 29.00 2.30 16.77
CA LEU A 41 29.35 3.68 17.13
C LEU A 41 29.44 3.90 18.65
N VAL A 42 28.64 3.17 19.44
CA VAL A 42 28.64 3.27 20.90
C VAL A 42 29.38 2.11 21.59
N SER A 43 30.09 1.30 20.80
CA SER A 43 30.90 0.15 21.26
C SER A 43 30.14 -0.86 22.13
N VAL A 44 28.93 -1.24 21.72
CA VAL A 44 28.14 -2.30 22.36
C VAL A 44 27.83 -3.43 21.39
N GLU A 45 27.54 -4.62 21.91
CA GLU A 45 27.19 -5.77 21.07
C GLU A 45 25.79 -5.63 20.46
N SER A 46 25.69 -5.87 19.15
CA SER A 46 24.40 -5.89 18.47
C SER A 46 23.69 -7.24 18.55
N MET A 47 24.41 -8.34 18.83
CA MET A 47 23.86 -9.70 18.90
C MET A 47 24.67 -10.59 19.86
N PRO A 48 24.06 -11.09 20.96
CA PRO A 48 22.78 -10.67 21.49
C PRO A 48 22.86 -9.24 22.06
N ALA A 49 21.94 -8.36 21.67
CA ALA A 49 21.90 -7.01 22.23
C ALA A 49 21.35 -7.01 23.66
N SER A 50 21.89 -6.14 24.52
CA SER A 50 21.33 -5.88 25.85
C SER A 50 19.99 -5.13 25.77
N PRO A 51 18.98 -5.46 26.60
CA PRO A 51 17.75 -4.68 26.72
C PRO A 51 17.99 -3.19 27.00
N VAL A 52 19.03 -2.86 27.76
CA VAL A 52 19.38 -1.46 28.09
C VAL A 52 19.82 -0.70 26.85
N ASP A 53 20.64 -1.31 26.00
CA ASP A 53 21.13 -0.67 24.78
C ASP A 53 20.04 -0.55 23.72
N VAL A 54 19.15 -1.53 23.62
CA VAL A 54 17.93 -1.40 22.82
C VAL A 54 17.09 -0.22 23.32
N ALA A 55 16.87 -0.10 24.63
CA ALA A 55 16.11 1.02 25.19
C ALA A 55 16.78 2.38 24.89
N ARG A 56 18.11 2.49 25.02
CA ARG A 56 18.89 3.69 24.69
C ARG A 56 18.76 4.07 23.21
N TYR A 57 18.90 3.09 22.31
CA TYR A 57 18.74 3.30 20.88
C TYR A 57 17.35 3.86 20.54
N LEU A 58 16.28 3.26 21.09
CA LEU A 58 14.91 3.71 20.83
C LEU A 58 14.65 5.12 21.36
N ALA A 59 15.18 5.46 22.54
CA ALA A 59 15.11 6.80 23.10
C ALA A 59 15.83 7.81 22.20
N GLN A 60 17.06 7.51 21.75
CA GLN A 60 17.80 8.39 20.85
C GLN A 60 17.12 8.58 19.48
N LEU A 61 16.49 7.53 18.93
CA LEU A 61 15.68 7.68 17.73
C LEU A 61 14.50 8.63 17.97
N ALA A 62 13.83 8.49 19.11
CA ALA A 62 12.72 9.36 19.48
C ALA A 62 13.21 10.81 19.61
N ASP A 63 14.28 11.06 20.36
CA ASP A 63 14.87 12.39 20.58
C ASP A 63 15.34 13.03 19.27
N GLY A 64 15.88 12.22 18.35
CA GLY A 64 16.19 12.61 16.97
C GLY A 64 14.97 12.82 16.04
N GLY A 65 13.76 12.89 16.60
CA GLY A 65 12.53 13.24 15.88
C GLY A 65 11.95 12.13 15.00
N ARG A 66 12.35 10.87 15.18
CA ARG A 66 11.75 9.76 14.42
C ARG A 66 10.32 9.52 14.87
N LYS A 67 9.44 9.31 13.88
CA LYS A 67 8.03 8.97 14.13
C LYS A 67 7.90 7.67 14.92
N VAL A 68 6.94 7.60 15.84
CA VAL A 68 6.64 6.43 16.67
C VAL A 68 6.52 5.14 15.82
N ALA A 69 5.79 5.20 14.70
CA ALA A 69 5.61 4.05 13.80
C ALA A 69 6.94 3.53 13.20
N THR A 70 7.91 4.41 12.96
CA THR A 70 9.25 4.01 12.51
C THR A 70 9.98 3.27 13.63
N ILE A 71 9.93 3.80 14.85
CA ILE A 71 10.58 3.21 16.03
C ILE A 71 9.98 1.83 16.34
N GLU A 72 8.65 1.68 16.28
CA GLU A 72 7.98 0.38 16.44
C GLU A 72 8.43 -0.66 15.41
N ARG A 73 8.67 -0.21 14.16
CA ARG A 73 9.19 -1.10 13.12
C ARG A 73 10.63 -1.53 13.41
N ARG A 74 11.48 -0.65 13.96
CA ARG A 74 12.83 -0.99 14.45
C ARG A 74 12.77 -2.06 15.54
N VAL A 75 11.89 -1.89 16.53
CA VAL A 75 11.64 -2.90 17.57
C VAL A 75 11.28 -4.25 16.95
N ALA A 76 10.38 -4.27 15.97
CA ALA A 76 9.98 -5.50 15.30
C ALA A 76 11.13 -6.15 14.51
N ALA A 77 11.98 -5.34 13.85
CA ALA A 77 13.16 -5.83 13.15
C ALA A 77 14.20 -6.42 14.11
N ILE A 78 14.56 -5.72 15.18
CA ILE A 78 15.47 -6.22 16.22
C ILE A 78 14.96 -7.53 16.80
N ARG A 79 13.66 -7.58 17.13
CA ARG A 79 13.00 -8.80 17.63
C ARG A 79 13.13 -9.96 16.65
N TYR A 80 12.85 -9.70 15.36
CA TYR A 80 12.90 -10.70 14.31
C TYR A 80 14.30 -11.28 14.15
N VAL A 81 15.33 -10.43 14.08
CA VAL A 81 16.71 -10.88 13.86
C VAL A 81 17.23 -11.68 15.06
N HIS A 82 16.90 -11.29 16.30
CA HIS A 82 17.27 -12.07 17.49
C HIS A 82 16.61 -13.45 17.50
N LYS A 83 15.30 -13.53 17.21
CA LYS A 83 14.61 -14.82 17.09
C LYS A 83 15.21 -15.70 16.01
N ALA A 84 15.52 -15.12 14.85
CA ALA A 84 16.13 -15.85 13.73
C ALA A 84 17.53 -16.38 14.06
N ALA A 85 18.25 -15.68 14.95
CA ALA A 85 19.56 -16.10 15.47
C ALA A 85 19.47 -17.03 16.71
N GLY A 86 18.25 -17.40 17.15
CA GLY A 86 18.05 -18.31 18.28
C GLY A 86 18.13 -17.67 19.67
N PHE A 87 18.16 -16.34 19.76
CA PHE A 87 18.22 -15.61 21.04
C PHE A 87 16.84 -15.14 21.51
N GLU A 88 16.66 -15.07 22.84
CA GLU A 88 15.50 -14.39 23.43
C GLU A 88 15.54 -12.90 23.06
N PRO A 89 14.48 -12.33 22.46
CA PRO A 89 14.55 -10.95 22.00
C PRO A 89 14.65 -9.93 23.15
N PRO A 90 15.64 -9.03 23.14
CA PRO A 90 15.79 -8.00 24.18
C PRO A 90 14.60 -7.04 24.23
N THR A 91 13.90 -6.89 23.10
CA THR A 91 12.66 -6.11 22.96
C THR A 91 11.50 -6.60 23.83
N GLY A 92 11.57 -7.84 24.35
CA GLY A 92 10.57 -8.41 25.24
C GLY A 92 10.67 -7.90 26.68
N ALA A 93 11.83 -7.36 27.08
CA ALA A 93 12.09 -6.88 28.42
C ALA A 93 11.20 -5.69 28.81
N GLU A 94 10.81 -5.61 30.09
CA GLU A 94 9.90 -4.57 30.57
C GLU A 94 10.48 -3.16 30.42
N GLY A 95 11.79 -2.98 30.61
CA GLY A 95 12.45 -1.69 30.38
C GLY A 95 12.27 -1.16 28.96
N VAL A 96 12.41 -2.02 27.94
CA VAL A 96 12.21 -1.64 26.54
C VAL A 96 10.73 -1.31 26.27
N LYS A 97 9.81 -2.11 26.80
CA LYS A 97 8.37 -1.87 26.68
C LYS A 97 7.95 -0.55 27.34
N ALA A 98 8.48 -0.27 28.52
CA ALA A 98 8.23 0.96 29.26
C ALA A 98 8.71 2.20 28.49
N VAL A 99 9.93 2.15 27.93
CA VAL A 99 10.44 3.22 27.05
C VAL A 99 9.52 3.43 25.85
N MET A 100 9.07 2.36 25.19
CA MET A 100 8.13 2.47 24.08
C MET A 100 6.78 3.09 24.49
N ARG A 101 6.25 2.77 25.68
CA ARG A 101 5.05 3.45 26.21
C ARG A 101 5.32 4.93 26.47
N GLY A 102 6.47 5.29 27.01
CA GLY A 102 6.90 6.68 27.21
C GLY A 102 6.99 7.45 25.89
N ILE A 103 7.65 6.88 24.88
CA ILE A 103 7.76 7.47 23.53
C ILE A 103 6.36 7.71 22.94
N ARG A 104 5.44 6.75 23.04
CA ARG A 104 4.05 6.92 22.57
C ARG A 104 3.33 8.04 23.30
N ARG A 105 3.52 8.17 24.61
CA ARG A 105 2.85 9.21 25.41
C ARG A 105 3.38 10.60 25.11
N ALA A 106 4.71 10.73 24.94
CA ALA A 106 5.36 12.01 24.70
C ALA A 106 5.24 12.49 23.25
N LYS A 107 5.26 11.56 22.28
CA LYS A 107 5.35 11.86 20.84
C LYS A 107 4.22 11.25 20.01
N GLY A 108 3.16 10.79 20.66
CA GLY A 108 2.00 10.20 20.00
C GLY A 108 1.26 11.22 19.16
N GLU A 109 1.68 11.42 17.92
CA GLU A 109 0.95 12.22 16.95
C GLU A 109 -0.16 11.39 16.30
N ALA A 110 -1.30 12.04 16.02
CA ALA A 110 -2.31 11.47 15.15
C ALA A 110 -1.67 11.16 13.78
N GLN A 111 -1.85 9.94 13.28
CA GLN A 111 -1.30 9.56 11.98
C GLN A 111 -1.84 10.48 10.88
N THR A 112 -0.98 11.31 10.28
CA THR A 112 -1.34 12.12 9.12
C THR A 112 -1.67 11.21 7.94
N ARG A 113 -2.96 11.02 7.67
CA ARG A 113 -3.41 10.22 6.52
C ARG A 113 -3.30 11.06 5.26
N LYS A 114 -2.88 10.40 4.18
CA LYS A 114 -2.86 11.03 2.85
C LYS A 114 -4.29 11.41 2.45
N ALA A 115 -4.43 12.51 1.70
CA ALA A 115 -5.72 12.98 1.24
C ALA A 115 -6.39 11.91 0.36
N PRO A 116 -7.69 11.66 0.54
CA PRO A 116 -8.46 10.80 -0.35
C PRO A 116 -8.58 11.49 -1.71
N ALA A 117 -8.26 10.77 -2.78
CA ALA A 117 -8.59 11.19 -4.12
C ALA A 117 -10.04 10.75 -4.40
N THR A 118 -11.02 11.48 -3.84
CA THR A 118 -12.46 11.19 -4.02
C THR A 118 -12.84 11.16 -5.49
N ALA A 119 -14.00 10.58 -5.82
CA ALA A 119 -14.49 10.51 -7.20
C ALA A 119 -14.52 11.90 -7.87
N GLU A 120 -14.94 12.93 -7.13
CA GLU A 120 -14.96 14.32 -7.62
C GLU A 120 -13.55 14.87 -7.85
N VAL A 121 -12.65 14.75 -6.86
CA VAL A 121 -11.24 15.19 -6.98
C VAL A 121 -10.55 14.48 -8.14
N LEU A 122 -10.76 13.17 -8.26
CA LEU A 122 -10.19 12.38 -9.34
C LEU A 122 -10.76 12.81 -10.69
N SER A 123 -12.07 13.05 -10.80
CA SER A 123 -12.68 13.55 -12.04
C SER A 123 -12.04 14.85 -12.51
N LYS A 124 -11.93 15.85 -11.60
CA LYS A 124 -11.25 17.13 -11.89
C LYS A 124 -9.80 16.93 -12.31
N ALA A 125 -9.10 16.00 -11.68
CA ALA A 125 -7.71 15.73 -12.01
C ALA A 125 -7.53 15.09 -13.41
N LEU A 126 -8.48 14.26 -13.82
CA LEU A 126 -8.49 13.58 -15.11
C LEU A 126 -8.86 14.50 -16.29
N GLU A 127 -9.45 15.67 -16.05
CA GLU A 127 -9.72 16.68 -17.08
C GLU A 127 -8.45 17.31 -17.65
N ARG A 128 -7.32 17.21 -16.91
CA ARG A 128 -6.02 17.74 -17.35
C ARG A 128 -5.23 16.77 -18.23
N LEU A 129 -5.68 15.52 -18.32
CA LEU A 129 -5.06 14.49 -19.15
C LEU A 129 -5.53 14.62 -20.60
N THR A 130 -4.60 14.50 -21.53
CA THR A 130 -4.85 14.53 -22.98
C THR A 130 -5.08 13.11 -23.54
N ASP A 131 -5.06 12.98 -24.85
CA ASP A 131 -5.10 11.70 -25.57
C ASP A 131 -3.69 11.17 -25.94
N SER A 132 -2.64 11.73 -25.35
CA SER A 132 -1.30 11.15 -25.49
C SER A 132 -1.25 9.73 -24.91
N LEU A 133 -0.38 8.87 -25.45
CA LEU A 133 -0.27 7.48 -25.02
C LEU A 133 0.01 7.36 -23.50
N THR A 134 0.81 8.29 -22.95
CA THR A 134 1.08 8.36 -21.50
C THR A 134 -0.15 8.74 -20.70
N ASP A 135 -0.94 9.70 -21.19
CA ASP A 135 -2.13 10.17 -20.47
C ASP A 135 -3.28 9.16 -20.56
N LEU A 136 -3.41 8.42 -21.67
CA LEU A 136 -4.33 7.28 -21.78
C LEU A 136 -3.99 6.20 -20.74
N ARG A 137 -2.70 5.84 -20.61
CA ARG A 137 -2.23 4.92 -19.57
C ARG A 137 -2.54 5.44 -18.18
N ASP A 138 -2.16 6.69 -17.89
CA ASP A 138 -2.32 7.29 -16.57
C ASP A 138 -3.81 7.40 -16.21
N ARG A 139 -4.68 7.77 -17.16
CA ARG A 139 -6.14 7.77 -17.00
C ARG A 139 -6.64 6.39 -16.62
N ALA A 140 -6.35 5.37 -17.42
CA ALA A 140 -6.76 3.98 -17.18
C ALA A 140 -6.26 3.47 -15.82
N LEU A 141 -4.98 3.70 -15.51
CA LEU A 141 -4.34 3.31 -14.25
C LEU A 141 -5.08 3.90 -13.04
N LEU A 142 -5.39 5.19 -13.08
CA LEU A 142 -6.02 5.89 -11.97
C LEU A 142 -7.46 5.46 -11.75
N VAL A 143 -8.27 5.36 -12.83
CA VAL A 143 -9.68 4.99 -12.69
C VAL A 143 -9.88 3.52 -12.36
N VAL A 144 -9.04 2.61 -12.88
CA VAL A 144 -9.07 1.18 -12.50
C VAL A 144 -8.58 1.02 -11.05
N GLY A 145 -7.52 1.72 -10.67
CA GLY A 145 -7.01 1.73 -9.29
C GLY A 145 -8.05 2.24 -8.28
N PHE A 146 -8.79 3.29 -8.64
CA PHE A 146 -9.91 3.82 -7.85
C PHE A 146 -11.07 2.82 -7.79
N ALA A 147 -11.59 2.37 -8.93
CA ALA A 147 -12.78 1.52 -8.99
C ALA A 147 -12.58 0.15 -8.31
N GLY A 148 -11.38 -0.43 -8.41
CA GLY A 148 -11.02 -1.67 -7.73
C GLY A 148 -10.53 -1.49 -6.29
N ALA A 149 -10.43 -0.23 -5.83
CA ALA A 149 -9.80 0.15 -4.56
C ALA A 149 -8.44 -0.53 -4.35
N LEU A 150 -7.65 -0.63 -5.43
CA LEU A 150 -6.47 -1.50 -5.50
C LEU A 150 -5.28 -0.90 -4.75
N ARG A 151 -4.45 -1.77 -4.17
CA ARG A 151 -3.13 -1.35 -3.70
C ARG A 151 -2.21 -1.14 -4.90
N ARG A 152 -1.24 -0.22 -4.81
CA ARG A 152 -0.26 0.04 -5.88
C ARG A 152 0.39 -1.23 -6.44
N SER A 153 0.80 -2.14 -5.56
CA SER A 153 1.42 -3.41 -5.93
C SER A 153 0.47 -4.38 -6.63
N GLU A 154 -0.83 -4.33 -6.32
CA GLU A 154 -1.85 -5.14 -6.99
C GLU A 154 -2.08 -4.58 -8.40
N LEU A 155 -2.21 -3.26 -8.51
CA LEU A 155 -2.47 -2.56 -9.77
C LEU A 155 -1.38 -2.80 -10.82
N VAL A 156 -0.10 -2.72 -10.43
CA VAL A 156 1.01 -2.97 -11.36
C VAL A 156 1.26 -4.46 -11.66
N ALA A 157 0.70 -5.35 -10.85
CA ALA A 157 0.81 -6.79 -11.05
C ALA A 157 -0.29 -7.36 -11.95
N LEU A 158 -1.27 -6.56 -12.37
CA LEU A 158 -2.35 -7.01 -13.24
C LEU A 158 -1.84 -7.38 -14.63
N GLN A 159 -2.32 -8.50 -15.13
CA GLN A 159 -2.10 -8.96 -16.49
C GLN A 159 -3.37 -8.90 -17.33
N VAL A 160 -3.23 -8.92 -18.67
CA VAL A 160 -4.37 -9.04 -19.58
C VAL A 160 -5.19 -10.30 -19.28
N SER A 161 -4.52 -11.40 -18.93
CA SER A 161 -5.17 -12.66 -18.52
C SER A 161 -6.02 -12.54 -17.24
N ASP A 162 -5.83 -11.48 -16.45
CA ASP A 162 -6.59 -11.24 -15.22
C ASP A 162 -7.93 -10.52 -15.50
N LEU A 163 -8.20 -10.16 -16.77
CA LEU A 163 -9.42 -9.47 -17.19
C LEU A 163 -10.44 -10.43 -17.78
N GLN A 164 -11.68 -10.33 -17.29
CA GLN A 164 -12.83 -10.95 -17.93
C GLN A 164 -13.87 -9.87 -18.27
N MET A 165 -14.05 -9.59 -19.56
CA MET A 165 -14.94 -8.54 -20.03
C MET A 165 -16.40 -9.01 -20.04
N HIS A 166 -17.30 -8.13 -19.59
CA HIS A 166 -18.74 -8.38 -19.58
C HIS A 166 -19.51 -7.18 -20.12
N ARG A 167 -20.78 -7.39 -20.48
CA ARG A 167 -21.66 -6.30 -20.95
C ARG A 167 -21.80 -5.18 -19.90
N LYS A 168 -21.91 -5.53 -18.62
CA LYS A 168 -22.11 -4.58 -17.50
C LYS A 168 -20.80 -3.99 -16.94
N GLY A 169 -19.63 -4.51 -17.32
CA GLY A 169 -18.36 -4.14 -16.68
C GLY A 169 -17.24 -5.12 -17.02
N MET A 170 -16.33 -5.33 -16.07
CA MET A 170 -15.31 -6.38 -16.14
C MET A 170 -15.16 -7.04 -14.77
N LEU A 171 -14.74 -8.30 -14.75
CA LEU A 171 -14.22 -8.95 -13.56
C LEU A 171 -12.69 -8.89 -13.62
N LEU A 172 -12.09 -8.48 -12.51
CA LEU A 172 -10.65 -8.36 -12.36
C LEU A 172 -10.14 -9.39 -11.35
N GLN A 173 -9.30 -10.32 -11.79
CA GLN A 173 -8.68 -11.31 -10.91
C GLN A 173 -7.46 -10.70 -10.20
N ILE A 174 -7.56 -10.50 -8.89
CA ILE A 174 -6.41 -10.20 -8.05
C ILE A 174 -5.80 -11.52 -7.61
N ARG A 175 -4.72 -11.93 -8.27
CA ARG A 175 -4.06 -13.22 -8.03
C ARG A 175 -3.43 -13.33 -6.64
N ARG A 176 -2.94 -12.23 -6.09
CA ARG A 176 -2.35 -12.17 -4.75
C ARG A 176 -2.49 -10.78 -4.16
N SER A 177 -2.76 -10.71 -2.86
CA SER A 177 -2.74 -9.45 -2.10
C SER A 177 -1.82 -9.57 -0.90
N LYS A 178 -1.36 -8.44 -0.34
CA LYS A 178 -0.57 -8.44 0.91
C LYS A 178 -1.28 -9.16 2.08
N THR A 179 -2.61 -9.25 2.04
CA THR A 179 -3.44 -9.88 3.07
C THR A 179 -3.93 -11.28 2.68
N ASP A 180 -3.57 -11.75 1.49
CA ASP A 180 -3.87 -13.07 0.94
C ASP A 180 -2.55 -13.85 0.89
N GLN A 181 -2.19 -14.42 2.05
CA GLN A 181 -0.92 -15.12 2.23
C GLN A 181 -0.89 -16.43 1.42
N ASP A 182 -2.06 -17.07 1.30
CA ASP A 182 -2.28 -18.35 0.62
C ASP A 182 -2.41 -18.20 -0.91
N GLY A 183 -2.65 -16.98 -1.40
CA GLY A 183 -2.74 -16.70 -2.84
C GLY A 183 -4.01 -17.27 -3.48
N ALA A 184 -5.09 -17.42 -2.71
CA ALA A 184 -6.38 -17.86 -3.23
C ALA A 184 -6.92 -16.89 -4.31
N GLY A 185 -6.49 -15.63 -4.22
CA GLY A 185 -6.92 -14.57 -5.09
C GLY A 185 -8.39 -14.19 -4.88
N VAL A 186 -8.83 -13.16 -5.59
CA VAL A 186 -10.21 -12.68 -5.52
C VAL A 186 -10.61 -12.02 -6.82
N GLN A 187 -11.84 -12.27 -7.26
CA GLN A 187 -12.44 -11.56 -8.38
C GLN A 187 -13.14 -10.30 -7.90
N LEU A 188 -12.84 -9.18 -8.55
CA LEU A 188 -13.45 -7.89 -8.26
C LEU A 188 -14.29 -7.44 -9.44
N PRO A 189 -15.60 -7.18 -9.25
CA PRO A 189 -16.40 -6.55 -10.28
C PRO A 189 -16.03 -5.06 -10.39
N ILE A 190 -15.76 -4.62 -11.61
CA ILE A 190 -15.56 -3.23 -11.97
C ILE A 190 -16.66 -2.85 -12.97
N PRO A 191 -17.66 -2.04 -12.56
CA PRO A 191 -18.73 -1.63 -13.47
C PRO A 191 -18.18 -0.73 -14.58
N ARG A 192 -18.82 -0.71 -15.76
CA ARG A 192 -18.44 0.23 -16.83
C ARG A 192 -18.43 1.68 -16.35
N GLY A 193 -19.39 2.04 -15.49
CA GLY A 193 -19.50 3.35 -14.83
C GLY A 193 -19.96 4.47 -15.77
N GLY A 194 -20.78 5.39 -15.26
CA GLY A 194 -21.24 6.56 -16.04
C GLY A 194 -20.26 7.73 -16.04
N HIS A 195 -19.59 7.96 -14.91
CA HIS A 195 -18.77 9.16 -14.68
C HIS A 195 -17.28 8.91 -14.99
N LEU A 196 -16.59 8.12 -14.15
CA LEU A 196 -15.15 7.84 -14.31
C LEU A 196 -14.82 6.81 -15.42
N LYS A 197 -15.84 6.11 -15.92
CA LYS A 197 -15.76 5.16 -17.05
C LYS A 197 -14.53 4.23 -17.07
N PRO A 198 -14.23 3.48 -15.98
CA PRO A 198 -12.97 2.75 -15.86
C PRO A 198 -12.72 1.70 -16.94
N VAL A 199 -13.79 1.03 -17.41
CA VAL A 199 -13.69 0.01 -18.46
C VAL A 199 -13.33 0.65 -19.80
N ALA A 200 -13.99 1.76 -20.16
CA ALA A 200 -13.71 2.46 -21.41
C ALA A 200 -12.29 3.05 -21.44
N ALA A 201 -11.82 3.59 -20.31
CA ALA A 201 -10.45 4.09 -20.20
C ALA A 201 -9.42 2.97 -20.38
N LEU A 202 -9.67 1.79 -19.79
CA LEU A 202 -8.81 0.62 -19.97
C LEU A 202 -8.82 0.11 -21.41
N GLU A 203 -10.00 -0.01 -22.02
CA GLU A 203 -10.17 -0.40 -23.44
C GLU A 203 -9.38 0.56 -24.35
N ALA A 204 -9.47 1.88 -24.13
CA ALA A 204 -8.74 2.90 -24.90
C ALA A 204 -7.23 2.78 -24.75
N TRP A 205 -6.73 2.57 -23.52
CA TRP A 205 -5.30 2.35 -23.27
C TRP A 205 -4.78 1.09 -23.98
N LEU A 206 -5.46 -0.04 -23.82
CA LEU A 206 -5.03 -1.32 -24.40
C LEU A 206 -5.01 -1.25 -25.93
N ALA A 207 -6.02 -0.60 -26.54
CA ALA A 207 -6.08 -0.38 -27.98
C ALA A 207 -4.93 0.51 -28.47
N ALA A 208 -4.72 1.67 -27.84
CA ALA A 208 -3.68 2.62 -28.23
C ALA A 208 -2.26 2.05 -28.05
N ALA A 209 -2.05 1.20 -27.04
CA ALA A 209 -0.76 0.58 -26.74
C ALA A 209 -0.51 -0.75 -27.48
N GLY A 210 -1.51 -1.30 -28.19
CA GLY A 210 -1.42 -2.61 -28.83
C GLY A 210 -1.19 -3.76 -27.85
N ILE A 211 -1.72 -3.67 -26.63
CA ILE A 211 -1.49 -4.66 -25.57
C ILE A 211 -2.56 -5.75 -25.64
N THR A 212 -2.16 -6.96 -26.01
CA THR A 212 -3.04 -8.14 -26.07
C THR A 212 -2.70 -9.21 -25.02
N GLU A 213 -1.50 -9.15 -24.43
CA GLU A 213 -1.02 -10.11 -23.42
C GLU A 213 -0.08 -9.46 -22.41
N GLY A 214 0.33 -10.20 -21.37
CA GLY A 214 1.30 -9.72 -20.37
C GLY A 214 0.77 -8.60 -19.47
N PRO A 215 1.63 -7.72 -18.93
CA PRO A 215 1.22 -6.67 -17.98
C PRO A 215 0.28 -5.64 -18.60
N LEU A 216 -0.79 -5.27 -17.87
CA LEU A 216 -1.75 -4.24 -18.28
C LEU A 216 -1.11 -2.85 -18.36
N PHE A 217 -0.34 -2.50 -17.33
CA PHE A 217 0.22 -1.16 -17.18
C PHE A 217 1.73 -1.24 -17.34
N ARG A 218 2.19 -0.85 -18.53
CA ARG A 218 3.60 -0.96 -18.94
C ARG A 218 4.34 0.38 -18.84
N GLU A 219 5.65 0.30 -18.68
CA GLU A 219 6.51 1.47 -18.74
C GLU A 219 6.50 2.07 -20.16
N ILE A 220 6.57 3.39 -20.24
CA ILE A 220 6.72 4.13 -21.49
C ILE A 220 8.05 4.84 -21.40
N ASP A 221 8.91 4.65 -22.39
CA ASP A 221 10.22 5.30 -22.43
C ASP A 221 10.11 6.80 -22.73
N ARG A 222 11.24 7.52 -22.70
CA ARG A 222 11.28 8.96 -22.99
C ARG A 222 10.91 9.32 -24.43
N HIS A 223 10.91 8.34 -25.34
CA HIS A 223 10.59 8.51 -26.75
C HIS A 223 9.12 8.17 -27.04
N GLY A 224 8.34 7.74 -26.03
CA GLY A 224 6.93 7.41 -26.16
C GLY A 224 6.66 5.94 -26.52
N HIS A 225 7.68 5.07 -26.53
CA HIS A 225 7.48 3.66 -26.83
C HIS A 225 7.04 2.87 -25.60
N VAL A 226 6.08 1.98 -25.80
CA VAL A 226 5.57 1.08 -24.75
C VAL A 226 6.54 -0.10 -24.62
N GLY A 227 7.14 -0.25 -23.44
CA GLY A 227 8.00 -1.39 -23.12
C GLY A 227 7.20 -2.68 -22.88
N THR A 228 7.90 -3.77 -22.56
CA THR A 228 7.29 -5.05 -22.16
C THR A 228 7.16 -5.21 -20.64
N ALA A 229 7.93 -4.44 -19.88
CA ALA A 229 7.95 -4.49 -18.43
C ALA A 229 6.73 -3.79 -17.80
N ALA A 230 6.24 -4.37 -16.70
CA ALA A 230 5.25 -3.74 -15.83
C ALA A 230 5.79 -2.44 -15.21
N LEU A 231 4.91 -1.47 -15.03
CA LEU A 231 5.20 -0.26 -14.23
C LEU A 231 5.66 -0.62 -12.82
N SER A 232 6.66 0.10 -12.30
CA SER A 232 6.99 -0.03 -10.88
C SER A 232 5.87 0.51 -9.96
N ASP A 233 5.73 -0.07 -8.75
CA ASP A 233 4.79 0.42 -7.74
C ASP A 233 5.06 1.88 -7.35
N ARG A 234 6.34 2.33 -7.41
CA ARG A 234 6.74 3.71 -7.16
C ARG A 234 6.25 4.65 -8.26
N SER A 235 6.23 4.20 -9.51
CA SER A 235 5.73 4.98 -10.64
C SER A 235 4.26 5.36 -10.46
N VAL A 236 3.43 4.47 -9.91
CA VAL A 236 2.02 4.79 -9.57
C VAL A 236 1.92 6.00 -8.63
N ALA A 237 2.76 6.07 -7.59
CA ALA A 237 2.74 7.20 -6.67
C ALA A 237 3.19 8.50 -7.33
N ARG A 238 4.15 8.44 -8.27
CA ARG A 238 4.57 9.61 -9.06
C ARG A 238 3.47 10.08 -10.01
N ILE A 239 2.78 9.15 -10.68
CA ILE A 239 1.65 9.44 -11.57
C ILE A 239 0.53 10.13 -10.80
N VAL A 240 0.11 9.58 -9.65
CA VAL A 240 -0.91 10.24 -8.80
C VAL A 240 -0.50 11.67 -8.47
N LYS A 241 0.74 11.89 -8.04
CA LYS A 241 1.22 13.23 -7.71
C LYS A 241 1.28 14.17 -8.91
N LYS A 242 1.74 13.69 -10.06
CA LYS A 242 1.78 14.44 -11.32
C LYS A 242 0.38 14.91 -11.70
N VAL A 243 -0.57 13.99 -11.76
CA VAL A 243 -1.95 14.29 -12.20
C VAL A 243 -2.68 15.20 -11.22
N MET A 244 -2.52 14.97 -9.91
CA MET A 244 -3.11 15.85 -8.88
C MET A 244 -2.49 17.25 -8.91
N GLY A 245 -1.17 17.35 -9.05
CA GLY A 245 -0.47 18.65 -9.14
C GLY A 245 -0.86 19.43 -10.40
N ALA A 246 -0.96 18.77 -11.54
CA ALA A 246 -1.43 19.39 -12.79
C ALA A 246 -2.85 19.96 -12.70
N ALA A 247 -3.66 19.42 -11.78
CA ALA A 247 -5.02 19.87 -11.52
C ALA A 247 -5.11 20.94 -10.41
N GLY A 248 -3.98 21.43 -9.90
CA GLY A 248 -3.93 22.48 -8.88
C GLY A 248 -4.06 21.99 -7.43
N PHE A 249 -4.06 20.68 -7.20
CA PHE A 249 -4.06 20.14 -5.84
C PHE A 249 -2.63 20.04 -5.28
N ASP A 250 -2.47 20.16 -3.96
CA ASP A 250 -1.17 19.93 -3.31
C ASP A 250 -0.75 18.44 -3.41
N ALA A 251 0.15 18.16 -4.34
CA ALA A 251 0.68 16.83 -4.60
C ALA A 251 1.35 16.17 -3.37
N ALA A 252 1.81 16.94 -2.37
CA ALA A 252 2.41 16.39 -1.16
C ALA A 252 1.38 15.60 -0.31
N LEU A 253 0.10 15.96 -0.41
CA LEU A 253 -1.01 15.31 0.29
C LEU A 253 -1.42 13.97 -0.33
N TYR A 254 -1.04 13.72 -1.59
CA TYR A 254 -1.44 12.53 -2.32
C TYR A 254 -0.34 11.45 -2.39
N SER A 255 -0.77 10.20 -2.51
CA SER A 255 0.09 9.03 -2.71
C SER A 255 -0.70 7.94 -3.44
N GLY A 256 -0.10 6.82 -3.82
CA GLY A 256 -0.92 5.74 -4.40
C GLY A 256 -1.85 5.00 -3.41
N HIS A 257 -1.89 5.39 -2.12
CA HIS A 257 -2.99 4.99 -1.24
C HIS A 257 -4.22 5.90 -1.37
N SER A 258 -4.07 7.09 -1.97
CA SER A 258 -5.13 8.09 -2.08
C SER A 258 -6.31 7.61 -2.92
N MET A 259 -6.10 6.79 -3.95
CA MET A 259 -7.19 6.21 -4.76
C MET A 259 -8.08 5.29 -3.93
N ARG A 260 -7.47 4.38 -3.18
CA ARG A 260 -8.19 3.45 -2.31
C ARG A 260 -8.92 4.18 -1.19
N ALA A 261 -8.27 5.17 -0.57
CA ALA A 261 -8.91 6.05 0.41
C ALA A 261 -10.08 6.82 -0.20
N GLY A 262 -9.88 7.37 -1.40
CA GLY A 262 -10.89 8.09 -2.17
C GLY A 262 -12.11 7.24 -2.49
N PHE A 263 -11.93 5.99 -2.92
CA PHE A 263 -13.03 5.07 -3.17
C PHE A 263 -13.88 4.85 -1.92
N VAL A 264 -13.23 4.61 -0.77
CA VAL A 264 -13.93 4.39 0.51
C VAL A 264 -14.70 5.64 0.90
N THR A 265 -14.03 6.79 0.91
CA THR A 265 -14.64 8.07 1.28
C THR A 265 -15.83 8.40 0.37
N SER A 266 -15.66 8.33 -0.96
CA SER A 266 -16.76 8.58 -1.89
C SER A 266 -17.90 7.58 -1.76
N SER A 267 -17.62 6.31 -1.47
CA SER A 267 -18.69 5.33 -1.24
C SER A 267 -19.51 5.66 0.01
N LEU A 268 -18.85 6.09 1.09
CA LEU A 268 -19.52 6.50 2.32
C LEU A 268 -20.32 7.80 2.13
N GLU A 269 -19.76 8.80 1.45
CA GLU A 269 -20.45 10.05 1.09
C GLU A 269 -21.73 9.80 0.28
N HIS A 270 -21.78 8.75 -0.54
CA HIS A 270 -22.95 8.36 -1.33
C HIS A 270 -23.83 7.30 -0.62
N GLY A 271 -23.67 7.11 0.69
CA GLY A 271 -24.51 6.22 1.50
C GLY A 271 -24.38 4.74 1.18
N ALA A 272 -23.27 4.30 0.57
CA ALA A 272 -23.09 2.89 0.24
C ALA A 272 -22.94 2.03 1.50
N ASP A 273 -23.56 0.85 1.48
CA ASP A 273 -23.46 -0.14 2.55
C ASP A 273 -21.99 -0.50 2.86
N VAL A 274 -21.64 -0.46 4.15
CA VAL A 274 -20.26 -0.69 4.63
C VAL A 274 -19.76 -2.08 4.26
N PHE A 275 -20.63 -3.10 4.23
CA PHE A 275 -20.21 -4.45 3.84
C PHE A 275 -19.89 -4.55 2.35
N LYS A 276 -20.62 -3.84 1.48
CA LYS A 276 -20.26 -3.69 0.05
C LYS A 276 -18.89 -3.01 -0.10
N ILE A 277 -18.64 -1.94 0.65
CA ILE A 277 -17.34 -1.25 0.65
C ILE A 277 -16.22 -2.18 1.12
N MET A 278 -16.46 -2.95 2.20
CA MET A 278 -15.49 -3.92 2.72
C MET A 278 -15.20 -5.03 1.71
N ARG A 279 -16.19 -5.55 0.99
CA ARG A 279 -15.97 -6.55 -0.07
C ARG A 279 -15.12 -5.98 -1.20
N GLN A 280 -15.45 -4.79 -1.70
CA GLN A 280 -14.68 -4.17 -2.79
C GLN A 280 -13.25 -3.85 -2.36
N THR A 281 -13.09 -3.31 -1.16
CA THR A 281 -11.77 -2.90 -0.64
C THR A 281 -11.01 -4.09 -0.06
N ARG A 282 -11.63 -5.19 0.32
CA ARG A 282 -10.99 -6.33 1.00
C ARG A 282 -10.41 -5.92 2.36
N HIS A 283 -11.09 -5.03 3.08
CA HIS A 283 -10.77 -4.77 4.49
C HIS A 283 -11.40 -5.85 5.37
N ALA A 284 -10.61 -6.47 6.23
CA ALA A 284 -11.09 -7.52 7.14
C ALA A 284 -11.85 -6.95 8.36
N LYS A 285 -11.52 -5.73 8.79
CA LYS A 285 -12.08 -5.10 9.99
C LYS A 285 -12.89 -3.87 9.63
N VAL A 286 -14.11 -3.81 10.16
CA VAL A 286 -15.04 -2.67 9.97
C VAL A 286 -14.41 -1.36 10.44
N ASP A 287 -13.71 -1.37 11.58
CA ASP A 287 -13.05 -0.17 12.13
C ASP A 287 -12.04 0.45 11.17
N THR A 288 -11.41 -0.37 10.30
CA THR A 288 -10.50 0.16 9.28
C THR A 288 -11.23 0.97 8.22
N VAL A 289 -12.47 0.59 7.87
CA VAL A 289 -13.32 1.34 6.94
C VAL A 289 -13.91 2.57 7.61
N LYS A 290 -14.44 2.43 8.82
CA LYS A 290 -14.95 3.56 9.62
C LYS A 290 -13.90 4.65 9.83
N ALA A 291 -12.63 4.27 9.89
CA ALA A 291 -11.55 5.25 9.97
C ALA A 291 -11.50 6.20 8.75
N TYR A 292 -11.98 5.81 7.57
CA TYR A 292 -12.10 6.70 6.40
C TYR A 292 -13.37 7.55 6.42
N ASP A 293 -14.30 7.27 7.32
CA ASP A 293 -15.49 8.08 7.50
C ASP A 293 -15.09 9.41 8.11
N ARG A 294 -15.20 10.46 7.30
CA ARG A 294 -14.94 11.84 7.70
C ARG A 294 -16.23 12.62 7.91
N ARG A 295 -17.40 12.03 7.63
CA ARG A 295 -18.71 12.69 7.72
C ARG A 295 -19.03 13.14 9.15
N GLY A 296 -18.59 12.37 10.15
CA GLY A 296 -18.72 12.75 11.56
C GLY A 296 -17.81 13.89 12.03
N GLN A 297 -17.05 14.54 11.15
CA GLN A 297 -16.25 15.73 11.45
C GLN A 297 -16.92 17.04 11.01
N ASP A 298 -17.94 16.94 10.15
CA ASP A 298 -18.69 18.07 9.62
C ASP A 298 -20.17 17.95 10.03
N PHE A 299 -20.86 19.08 10.17
CA PHE A 299 -22.22 19.17 10.72
C PHE A 299 -23.31 18.43 9.91
N ASP A 300 -22.96 17.90 8.74
CA ASP A 300 -23.87 17.38 7.73
C ASP A 300 -24.45 15.98 8.05
N ASP A 301 -23.88 15.25 9.01
CA ASP A 301 -24.38 13.93 9.48
C ASP A 301 -24.27 13.85 11.02
N HIS A 302 -24.58 14.96 11.69
CA HIS A 302 -24.55 15.00 13.15
C HIS A 302 -25.62 14.05 13.71
N ALA A 303 -25.26 13.21 14.68
CA ALA A 303 -26.19 12.25 15.28
C ALA A 303 -27.42 12.91 15.94
N GLY A 304 -27.35 14.22 16.20
CA GLY A 304 -28.47 15.04 16.64
C GLY A 304 -29.03 16.00 15.59
N GLY A 305 -28.60 15.96 14.33
CA GLY A 305 -29.03 16.92 13.30
C GLY A 305 -30.54 16.89 13.01
N GLU A 306 -31.22 15.78 13.33
CA GLU A 306 -32.68 15.66 13.19
C GLU A 306 -33.46 16.08 14.45
N PHE A 307 -32.80 16.32 15.60
CA PHE A 307 -33.50 16.60 16.88
C PHE A 307 -32.85 17.68 17.78
N LEU A 308 -31.71 18.26 17.38
CA LEU A 308 -31.11 19.47 17.96
C LEU A 308 -31.47 20.67 17.09
#